data_AF-A0AA88VRV0-F1
#
_entry.id   AF-A0AA88VRV0-F1
#
_cell.length_a   1.000
_cell.length_b   1.000
_cell.length_c   1.000
_cell.angle_alpha   90.00
_cell.angle_beta   90.00
_cell.angle_gamma   90.00
#
_symmetry.space_group_name_H-M   'P 1'
#
loop_
_entity.id
_entity.type
_entity.pdbx_description
1 polymer ?
#
loop_
_entity_poly.entity_id
_entity_poly.type
_entity_poly.pdbx_seq_one_letter_code
_entity_poly.pdbx_strand_id
1 'polypeptide(L)'
;MQDLISSQLEEYKQATGDFGMPIVVRQREKLNPVAFWEQFGNNCPDLQKFAIRVLSQCTSATGCERNRSVFEFIHSKKRNRLEHKRLNDLVFVRYNLKLRERAIGRTKEALDHVCLDNIDVLADWVFEEESVITQEYLDSDGG
;
A
#
# COMPACT_ATOMS: atom_id res chain seq x y z
N MET A 1 10.87 8.84 -21.56
CA MET A 1 11.57 9.22 -20.30
C MET A 1 12.47 8.10 -19.80
N GLN A 2 12.01 6.83 -19.77
CA GLN A 2 12.87 5.69 -19.40
C GLN A 2 14.00 5.41 -20.40
N ASP A 3 13.81 5.68 -21.69
CA ASP A 3 14.83 5.41 -22.73
C ASP A 3 16.07 6.31 -22.58
N LEU A 4 15.87 7.56 -22.14
CA LEU A 4 16.95 8.52 -21.91
C LEU A 4 17.83 8.12 -20.72
N ILE A 5 17.20 7.69 -19.62
CA ILE A 5 17.92 7.19 -18.44
C ILE A 5 18.67 5.90 -18.79
N SER A 6 18.09 5.04 -19.63
CA SER A 6 18.71 3.79 -20.08
C SER A 6 19.94 4.04 -20.95
N SER A 7 19.90 5.04 -21.86
CA SER A 7 21.06 5.45 -22.65
C SER A 7 22.18 6.03 -21.77
N GLN A 8 21.86 6.96 -20.88
CA GLN A 8 22.83 7.53 -19.93
C GLN A 8 23.45 6.47 -19.01
N LEU A 9 22.65 5.47 -18.62
CA LEU A 9 23.12 4.34 -17.82
C LEU A 9 24.11 3.48 -18.60
N GLU A 10 23.87 3.29 -19.89
CA GLU A 10 24.77 2.55 -20.76
C GLU A 10 26.11 3.30 -20.95
N GLU A 11 26.08 4.62 -21.09
CA GLU A 11 27.29 5.46 -21.11
C GLU A 11 28.11 5.36 -19.82
N TYR A 12 27.43 5.35 -18.66
CA TYR A 12 28.07 5.11 -17.37
C TYR A 12 28.69 3.71 -17.27
N LYS A 13 27.98 2.68 -17.73
CA LYS A 13 28.45 1.28 -17.70
C LYS A 13 29.64 1.05 -18.62
N GLN A 14 29.61 1.64 -19.80
CA GLN A 14 30.70 1.56 -20.78
C GLN A 14 31.88 2.47 -20.42
N ALA A 15 31.76 3.25 -19.34
CA ALA A 15 32.75 4.24 -18.90
C ALA A 15 33.17 5.15 -20.06
N THR A 16 32.19 5.59 -20.86
CA THR A 16 32.43 6.48 -21.99
C THR A 16 32.47 7.93 -21.53
N GLY A 17 33.28 8.77 -22.20
CA GLY A 17 33.41 10.19 -21.87
C GLY A 17 34.02 10.40 -20.48
N ASP A 18 33.40 11.27 -19.67
CA ASP A 18 33.94 11.69 -18.37
C ASP A 18 33.97 10.55 -17.34
N PHE A 19 33.10 9.54 -17.48
CA PHE A 19 33.10 8.36 -16.60
C PHE A 19 34.29 7.42 -16.83
N GLY A 20 34.93 7.49 -17.99
CA GLY A 20 36.14 6.73 -18.33
C GLY A 20 37.44 7.35 -17.84
N MET A 21 37.38 8.58 -17.32
CA MET A 21 38.57 9.27 -16.86
C MET A 21 39.18 8.53 -15.66
N PRO A 22 40.51 8.31 -15.63
CA PRO A 22 41.17 7.55 -14.55
C PRO A 22 40.89 8.12 -13.16
N ILE A 23 40.65 9.44 -13.06
CA ILE A 23 40.30 10.11 -11.81
C ILE A 23 38.89 9.73 -11.33
N VAL A 24 37.92 9.67 -12.24
CA VAL A 24 36.52 9.33 -11.95
C VAL A 24 36.39 7.86 -11.57
N VAL A 25 37.09 6.97 -12.29
CA VAL A 25 37.14 5.54 -11.97
C VAL A 25 37.72 5.31 -10.56
N ARG A 26 38.83 5.98 -10.22
CA ARG A 26 39.43 5.88 -8.87
C ARG A 26 38.55 6.49 -7.78
N GLN A 27 37.79 7.53 -8.09
CA GLN A 27 36.92 8.20 -7.13
C GLN A 27 35.61 7.46 -6.90
N ARG A 28 35.13 6.67 -7.88
CA ARG A 28 33.97 5.79 -7.74
C ARG A 28 34.06 4.85 -6.54
N GLU A 29 35.26 4.33 -6.26
CA GLU A 29 35.49 3.42 -5.14
C GLU A 29 35.80 4.14 -3.82
N LYS A 30 36.23 5.40 -3.88
CA LYS A 30 36.67 6.17 -2.71
C LYS A 30 35.60 7.08 -2.14
N LEU A 31 34.67 7.57 -2.96
CA LEU A 31 33.64 8.51 -2.57
C LEU A 31 32.38 7.79 -2.11
N ASN A 32 31.61 8.48 -1.25
CA ASN A 32 30.23 8.07 -0.98
C ASN A 32 29.46 8.04 -2.32
N PRO A 33 28.66 7.00 -2.59
CA PRO A 33 27.88 6.90 -3.83
C PRO A 33 27.06 8.14 -4.17
N VAL A 34 26.43 8.80 -3.18
CA VAL A 34 25.68 10.04 -3.38
C VAL A 34 26.60 11.17 -3.81
N ALA A 35 27.72 11.37 -3.10
CA ALA A 35 28.71 12.40 -3.42
C ALA A 35 29.38 12.18 -4.78
N PHE A 36 29.59 10.92 -5.18
CA PHE A 36 30.07 10.57 -6.52
C PHE A 36 29.10 11.05 -7.61
N TRP A 37 27.80 10.76 -7.46
CA TRP A 37 26.79 11.19 -8.42
C TRP A 37 26.62 12.71 -8.43
N GLU A 38 26.78 13.41 -7.30
CA GLU A 38 26.78 14.88 -7.26
C GLU A 38 27.97 15.50 -8.02
N GLN A 39 29.16 14.92 -7.93
CA GLN A 39 30.37 15.47 -8.56
C GLN A 39 30.51 15.10 -10.04
N PHE A 40 30.17 13.86 -10.41
CA PHE A 40 30.45 13.29 -11.74
C PHE A 40 29.19 13.00 -12.56
N GLY A 41 28.00 13.17 -11.98
CA GLY A 41 26.72 12.95 -12.67
C GLY A 41 26.23 14.12 -13.51
N ASN A 42 26.95 15.25 -13.57
CA ASN A 42 26.50 16.47 -14.24
C ASN A 42 26.21 16.28 -15.74
N ASN A 43 26.89 15.35 -16.39
CA ASN A 43 26.69 15.03 -17.80
C ASN A 43 25.42 14.19 -18.05
N CYS A 44 24.84 13.60 -17.01
CA CYS A 44 23.65 12.78 -17.08
C CYS A 44 22.64 13.22 -16.00
N PRO A 45 21.97 14.38 -16.15
CA PRO A 45 21.17 14.98 -15.09
C PRO A 45 19.95 14.13 -14.68
N ASP A 46 19.36 13.37 -15.60
CA ASP A 46 18.23 12.49 -15.30
C ASP A 46 18.68 11.25 -14.54
N LEU A 47 19.78 10.62 -14.98
CA LEU A 47 20.41 9.51 -14.26
C LEU A 47 20.93 9.94 -12.88
N GLN A 48 21.51 11.13 -12.76
CA GLN A 48 22.00 11.69 -11.51
C GLN A 48 20.86 11.86 -10.50
N LYS A 49 19.76 12.52 -10.89
CA LYS A 49 18.58 12.69 -10.03
C LYS A 49 18.00 11.35 -9.60
N PHE A 50 17.92 10.40 -10.54
CA PHE A 50 17.44 9.06 -10.27
C PHE A 50 18.35 8.30 -9.29
N ALA A 51 19.66 8.30 -9.54
CA ALA A 51 20.66 7.63 -8.72
C ALA A 51 20.73 8.23 -7.30
N ILE A 52 20.77 9.56 -7.17
CA ILE A 52 20.73 10.24 -5.86
C ILE A 52 19.46 9.89 -5.12
N ARG A 53 18.30 9.87 -5.78
CA ARG A 53 17.02 9.50 -5.16
C ARG A 53 17.06 8.06 -4.67
N VAL A 54 17.49 7.11 -5.48
CA VAL A 54 17.56 5.69 -5.08
C VAL A 54 18.56 5.50 -3.93
N LEU A 55 19.76 6.06 -4.05
CA LEU A 55 20.83 5.91 -3.04
C LEU A 55 20.47 6.60 -1.72
N SER A 56 19.75 7.72 -1.76
CA SER A 56 19.22 8.39 -0.56
C SER A 56 18.03 7.65 0.06
N GLN A 57 17.34 6.81 -0.72
CA GLN A 57 16.20 6.00 -0.28
C GLN A 57 16.58 4.57 0.12
N CYS A 58 17.80 4.12 -0.17
CA CYS A 58 18.36 2.87 0.32
C CYS A 58 18.63 2.97 1.83
N THR A 59 17.53 3.02 2.58
CA THR A 59 17.47 2.73 4.00
C THR A 59 18.11 1.36 4.22
N SER A 60 18.95 1.27 5.25
CA SER A 60 19.58 0.03 5.73
C SER A 60 18.70 -1.19 5.49
N ALA A 61 19.24 -2.29 4.95
CA ALA A 61 18.48 -3.54 4.72
C ALA A 61 17.61 -3.92 5.93
N THR A 62 18.09 -3.64 7.14
CA THR A 62 17.38 -3.85 8.42
C THR A 62 16.11 -3.00 8.58
N GLY A 63 16.02 -1.81 7.97
CA GLY A 63 14.84 -0.94 7.97
C GLY A 63 13.77 -1.39 6.98
N CYS A 64 14.18 -1.78 5.77
CA CYS A 64 13.28 -2.39 4.77
C CYS A 64 12.70 -3.71 5.25
N GLU A 65 13.51 -4.56 5.90
CA GLU A 65 13.04 -5.82 6.50
C GLU A 65 12.01 -5.58 7.61
N ARG A 66 12.23 -4.61 8.50
CA ARG A 66 11.25 -4.26 9.54
C ARG A 66 9.94 -3.76 8.94
N ASN A 67 9.99 -2.86 7.96
CA ASN A 67 8.79 -2.35 7.31
C ASN A 67 8.03 -3.45 6.56
N ARG A 68 8.75 -4.35 5.88
CA ARG A 68 8.16 -5.54 5.23
C ARG A 68 7.54 -6.49 6.24
N SER A 69 8.21 -6.77 7.36
CA SER A 69 7.70 -7.66 8.42
C SER A 69 6.45 -7.11 9.10
N VAL A 70 6.36 -5.79 9.31
CA VAL A 70 5.17 -5.14 9.87
C VAL A 70 4.01 -5.19 8.89
N PHE A 71 4.27 -4.93 7.61
CA PHE A 71 3.24 -5.02 6.57
C PHE A 71 2.72 -6.46 6.43
N GLU A 72 3.62 -7.45 6.39
CA GLU A 72 3.27 -8.87 6.37
C GLU A 72 2.53 -9.30 7.64
N PHE A 73 2.88 -8.77 8.82
CA PHE A 73 2.21 -9.07 10.08
C PHE A 73 0.78 -8.51 10.13
N ILE A 74 0.58 -7.27 9.70
CA ILE A 74 -0.75 -6.62 9.63
C ILE A 74 -1.67 -7.37 8.67
N HIS A 75 -1.16 -7.71 7.49
CA HIS A 75 -1.89 -8.45 6.46
C HIS A 75 -1.82 -9.97 6.65
N SER A 76 -1.22 -10.43 7.76
CA SER A 76 -1.09 -11.86 8.00
C SER A 76 -2.47 -12.47 8.22
N LYS A 77 -2.65 -13.69 7.69
CA LYS A 77 -3.84 -14.52 7.94
C LYS A 77 -4.14 -14.67 9.44
N LYS A 78 -3.16 -14.48 10.33
CA LYS A 78 -3.34 -14.58 11.79
C LYS A 78 -4.18 -13.42 12.35
N ARG A 79 -3.92 -12.17 11.94
CA ARG A 79 -4.73 -11.01 12.37
C ARG A 79 -6.10 -11.02 11.69
N ASN A 80 -6.15 -11.35 10.40
CA ASN A 80 -7.42 -11.51 9.67
C ASN A 80 -8.29 -12.63 10.30
N ARG A 81 -7.70 -13.75 10.73
CA ARG A 81 -8.41 -14.80 11.49
C ARG A 81 -8.97 -14.32 12.82
N LEU A 82 -8.28 -13.43 13.54
CA LEU A 82 -8.79 -12.88 14.80
C LEU A 82 -10.00 -11.99 14.54
N GLU A 83 -9.94 -11.12 13.53
CA GLU A 83 -11.09 -10.30 13.13
C GLU A 83 -12.26 -11.17 12.65
N HIS A 84 -12.01 -12.19 11.82
CA HIS A 84 -13.05 -13.15 11.43
C HIS A 84 -13.67 -13.89 12.62
N LYS A 85 -12.87 -14.30 13.61
CA LYS A 85 -13.40 -14.92 14.84
C LYS A 85 -14.29 -13.95 15.62
N ARG A 86 -13.84 -12.71 15.80
CA ARG A 86 -14.61 -11.67 16.49
C ARG A 86 -15.93 -11.39 15.78
N LEU A 87 -15.92 -11.33 14.45
CA LEU A 87 -17.13 -11.20 13.64
C LEU A 87 -18.07 -12.40 13.84
N ASN A 88 -17.54 -13.62 13.81
CA ASN A 88 -18.34 -14.83 14.01
C ASN A 88 -19.00 -14.84 15.40
N ASP A 89 -18.24 -14.52 16.44
CA ASP A 89 -18.75 -14.45 17.82
C ASP A 89 -19.85 -13.38 17.94
N LEU A 90 -19.69 -12.23 17.30
CA LEU A 90 -20.70 -11.16 17.30
C LEU A 90 -21.98 -11.60 16.57
N VAL A 91 -21.85 -12.24 15.40
CA VAL A 91 -22.99 -12.80 14.66
C VAL A 91 -23.70 -13.86 15.48
N PHE A 92 -22.95 -14.74 16.15
CA PHE A 92 -23.51 -15.76 17.04
C PHE A 92 -24.31 -15.14 18.19
N VAL A 93 -23.72 -14.17 18.91
CA VAL A 93 -24.41 -13.48 20.02
C VAL A 93 -25.65 -12.74 19.52
N ARG A 94 -25.56 -11.98 18.41
CA ARG A 94 -26.71 -11.25 17.85
C ARG A 94 -27.82 -12.18 17.39
N TYR A 95 -27.47 -13.30 16.75
CA TYR A 95 -28.44 -14.30 16.32
C TYR A 95 -29.17 -14.92 17.52
N ASN A 96 -28.44 -15.31 18.57
CA ASN A 96 -29.02 -15.86 19.79
C ASN A 96 -29.88 -14.84 20.54
N LEU A 97 -29.47 -13.57 20.60
CA LEU A 97 -30.28 -12.49 21.15
C LEU A 97 -31.59 -12.32 20.36
N LYS A 98 -31.54 -12.24 19.03
CA LYS A 98 -32.74 -12.18 18.17
C LYS A 98 -33.64 -13.42 18.32
N LEU A 99 -33.05 -14.59 18.55
CA LEU A 99 -33.81 -15.82 18.77
C LEU A 99 -34.53 -15.77 20.12
N ARG A 100 -33.84 -15.29 21.17
CA ARG A 100 -34.40 -15.09 22.50
C ARG A 100 -35.49 -14.02 22.50
N GLU A 101 -35.30 -12.91 21.80
CA GLU A 101 -36.31 -11.87 21.59
C GLU A 101 -37.54 -12.42 20.88
N ARG A 102 -37.40 -13.29 19.87
CA ARG A 102 -38.54 -13.96 19.22
C ARG A 102 -39.21 -15.02 20.09
N ALA A 103 -38.46 -15.68 20.98
CA ALA A 103 -39.03 -16.62 21.94
C ALA A 103 -39.81 -15.87 23.03
N ILE A 104 -39.25 -14.76 23.54
CA ILE A 104 -39.89 -13.88 24.51
C ILE A 104 -41.08 -13.15 23.86
N GLY A 105 -40.92 -12.68 22.63
CA GLY A 105 -41.97 -12.07 21.80
C GLY A 105 -43.13 -13.04 21.61
N ARG A 106 -42.89 -14.31 21.27
CA ARG A 106 -43.97 -15.33 21.25
C ARG A 106 -44.67 -15.54 22.60
N THR A 107 -43.97 -15.37 23.73
CA THR A 107 -44.60 -15.37 25.06
C THR A 107 -45.26 -14.04 25.45
N LYS A 108 -44.89 -12.92 24.80
CA LYS A 108 -45.33 -11.54 25.11
C LYS A 108 -46.38 -11.01 24.12
N GLU A 109 -46.47 -11.60 22.92
CA GLU A 109 -47.57 -11.47 21.93
C GLU A 109 -48.87 -12.04 22.51
N ALA A 110 -48.78 -12.91 23.52
CA ALA A 110 -49.91 -13.27 24.36
C ALA A 110 -50.32 -12.16 25.36
N LEU A 111 -49.55 -11.06 25.50
CA LEU A 111 -49.65 -10.16 26.65
C LEU A 111 -49.66 -8.64 26.40
N ASP A 112 -49.12 -8.01 25.34
CA ASP A 112 -49.48 -6.59 25.10
C ASP A 112 -49.11 -5.96 23.74
N HIS A 113 -50.00 -5.06 23.30
CA HIS A 113 -49.83 -4.12 22.19
C HIS A 113 -48.93 -2.94 22.62
N VAL A 114 -48.02 -2.51 21.73
CA VAL A 114 -47.06 -1.37 21.86
C VAL A 114 -45.62 -1.86 22.12
N CYS A 115 -44.85 -2.01 21.04
CA CYS A 115 -43.40 -2.18 21.09
C CYS A 115 -42.75 -1.12 20.20
N LEU A 116 -41.99 -0.21 20.82
CA LEU A 116 -41.33 0.96 20.21
C LEU A 116 -39.87 0.69 19.81
N ASP A 117 -39.49 -0.56 19.54
CA ASP A 117 -38.07 -0.92 19.45
C ASP A 117 -37.49 -0.95 18.02
N ASN A 118 -38.21 -0.38 17.04
CA ASN A 118 -37.71 -0.15 15.67
C ASN A 118 -36.85 1.12 15.54
N ILE A 119 -35.99 1.40 16.52
CA ILE A 119 -34.93 2.40 16.34
C ILE A 119 -33.75 1.67 15.71
N ASP A 120 -33.61 1.85 14.40
CA ASP A 120 -32.52 1.33 13.60
C ASP A 120 -31.20 2.05 13.95
N VAL A 121 -30.56 1.63 15.04
CA VAL A 121 -29.25 2.16 15.47
C VAL A 121 -28.09 1.63 14.61
N LEU A 122 -28.37 0.95 13.49
CA LEU A 122 -27.33 0.43 12.57
C LEU A 122 -27.37 1.03 11.17
N ALA A 123 -28.30 1.95 10.89
CA ALA A 123 -28.27 2.72 9.65
C ALA A 123 -27.00 3.60 9.50
N ASP A 124 -26.36 3.94 10.62
CA ASP A 124 -25.25 4.90 10.66
C ASP A 124 -23.85 4.28 10.44
N TRP A 125 -23.73 2.94 10.41
CA TRP A 125 -22.42 2.27 10.37
C TRP A 125 -22.16 1.44 9.09
N VAL A 126 -22.98 1.61 8.05
CA VAL A 126 -22.84 0.90 6.75
C VAL A 126 -22.86 1.87 5.56
N PHE A 127 -22.12 2.97 5.65
CA PHE A 127 -21.73 3.73 4.46
C PHE A 127 -20.21 3.87 4.45
N GLU A 128 -19.52 2.83 3.97
CA GLU A 128 -18.29 3.08 3.23
C GLU A 128 -18.71 3.48 1.82
N GLU A 129 -18.60 4.77 1.53
CA GLU A 129 -18.82 5.33 0.20
C GLU A 129 -17.73 4.77 -0.73
N GLU A 130 -18.09 3.78 -1.52
CA GLU A 130 -17.20 3.16 -2.51
C GLU A 130 -16.96 4.18 -3.63
N SER A 131 -15.78 4.81 -3.63
CA SER A 131 -15.40 5.74 -4.70
C SER A 131 -15.29 4.96 -6.01
N VAL A 132 -16.27 5.15 -6.90
CA VAL A 132 -16.26 4.63 -8.26
C VAL A 132 -15.08 5.25 -9.02
N ILE A 133 -14.02 4.48 -9.23
CA ILE A 133 -13.06 4.75 -10.31
C ILE A 133 -13.56 3.94 -11.51
N THR A 134 -14.27 4.59 -12.43
CA THR A 134 -14.55 4.03 -13.74
C THR A 134 -13.25 3.96 -14.54
N GLN A 135 -12.75 2.75 -14.73
CA GLN A 135 -11.74 2.44 -15.72
C GLN A 135 -12.46 2.09 -17.04
N GLU A 136 -13.00 3.10 -17.73
CA GLU A 136 -13.32 2.98 -19.16
C GLU A 136 -12.05 3.32 -19.95
N TYR A 137 -11.34 2.30 -20.39
CA TYR A 137 -10.47 2.39 -21.55
C TYR A 137 -10.82 1.26 -22.50
N LEU A 138 -10.81 1.61 -23.80
CA LEU A 138 -11.04 0.78 -24.98
C LEU A 138 -12.51 0.67 -25.43
N ASP A 139 -12.97 1.69 -26.15
CA ASP A 139 -13.39 1.52 -27.55
C ASP A 139 -13.61 2.90 -28.20
N SER A 140 -12.63 3.37 -28.98
CA SER A 140 -12.83 4.13 -30.24
C SER A 140 -11.48 4.63 -30.75
N ASP A 141 -10.82 3.79 -31.55
CA ASP A 141 -10.07 4.25 -32.72
C ASP A 141 -10.86 3.76 -33.94
N GLY A 142 -11.08 4.65 -34.92
CA GLY A 142 -11.65 4.30 -36.23
C GLY A 142 -12.88 5.11 -36.66
N GLY A 143 -12.64 6.22 -37.38
CA GLY A 143 -13.66 6.95 -38.14
C GLY A 143 -13.24 8.35 -38.54
#